data_AF-A0A1G5JZ18-F1
#
_entry.id   AF-A0A1G5JZ18-F1
#
_cell.length_a   1.000
_cell.length_b   1.000
_cell.length_c   1.000
_cell.angle_alpha   90.00
_cell.angle_beta   90.00
_cell.angle_gamma   90.00
#
_symmetry.space_group_name_H-M   'P 1'
#
loop_
_entity.id
_entity.type
_entity.pdbx_description
1 polymer ?
#
loop_
_entity_poly.entity_id
_entity_poly.type
_entity_poly.pdbx_seq_one_letter_code
_entity_poly.pdbx_strand_id
1 'polypeptide(L)'
;METTNDPFKEAITNHLQEVASKDELFANTLLKPNKNLDDCATYILNEVNKSGRQGFADDEIYNMAIHYYDEDSIEIGEKLSARIVVNHSLAAPPKPTYTTAKTATTKADTNQISLF
;
A
#
# COMPACT_ATOMS: atom_id res chain seq x y z
N MET A 1 9.17 -16.82 17.70
CA MET A 1 9.28 -15.45 18.21
C MET A 1 8.15 -14.70 17.53
N GLU A 2 7.05 -14.45 18.24
CA GLU A 2 5.96 -13.64 17.70
C GLU A 2 6.44 -12.20 17.66
N THR A 3 7.09 -11.82 16.56
CA THR A 3 7.24 -10.40 16.24
C THR A 3 5.82 -9.89 16.04
N THR A 4 5.34 -9.08 16.97
CA THR A 4 4.16 -8.24 16.79
C THR A 4 4.50 -7.24 15.70
N ASN A 5 4.53 -7.73 14.47
CA ASN A 5 4.99 -7.02 13.30
C ASN A 5 3.82 -6.15 12.87
N ASP A 6 3.83 -4.89 13.30
CA ASP A 6 2.88 -3.89 12.84
C ASP A 6 3.12 -3.69 11.34
N PRO A 7 2.26 -4.24 10.46
CA PRO A 7 2.54 -4.24 9.02
C PRO A 7 2.69 -2.83 8.45
N PHE A 8 2.04 -1.86 9.10
CA PHE A 8 2.16 -0.43 8.79
C PHE A 8 3.56 0.12 9.07
N LYS A 9 4.09 -0.19 10.25
CA LYS A 9 5.42 0.25 10.68
C LYS A 9 6.50 -0.41 9.83
N GLU A 10 6.32 -1.67 9.47
CA GLU A 10 7.21 -2.39 8.57
C GLU A 10 7.24 -1.76 7.18
N ALA A 11 6.07 -1.51 6.57
CA ALA A 11 5.98 -0.88 5.26
C ALA A 11 6.67 0.50 5.22
N ILE A 12 6.43 1.34 6.24
CA ILE A 12 7.08 2.64 6.36
C ILE A 12 8.61 2.47 6.52
N THR A 13 9.06 1.57 7.39
CA THR A 13 10.49 1.36 7.63
C THR A 13 11.21 0.92 6.37
N ASN A 14 10.66 -0.04 5.64
CA ASN A 14 11.23 -0.53 4.38
C ASN A 14 11.35 0.61 3.35
N HIS A 15 10.30 1.42 3.20
CA HIS A 15 10.34 2.55 2.29
C HIS A 15 11.39 3.59 2.69
N LEU A 16 11.46 3.97 3.97
CA LEU A 16 12.43 4.95 4.45
C LEU A 16 13.88 4.45 4.28
N GLN A 17 14.13 3.14 4.42
CA GLN A 17 15.42 2.53 4.16
C GLN A 17 15.80 2.57 2.67
N GLU A 18 14.83 2.34 1.77
CA GLU A 18 15.06 2.50 0.33
C GLU A 18 15.40 3.94 -0.04
N VAL A 19 14.74 4.92 0.59
CA VAL A 19 15.03 6.34 0.40
C VAL A 19 16.42 6.68 0.95
N ALA A 20 16.73 6.26 2.17
CA ALA A 20 18.06 6.44 2.78
C ALA A 20 19.19 5.79 1.98
N SER A 21 18.91 4.69 1.26
CA SER A 21 19.89 4.04 0.39
C SER A 21 20.15 4.84 -0.90
N LYS A 22 19.21 5.69 -1.31
CA LYS A 22 19.33 6.56 -2.50
C LYS A 22 19.81 7.97 -2.14
N ASP A 23 19.48 8.44 -0.94
CA ASP A 23 19.80 9.77 -0.44
C ASP A 23 20.55 9.68 0.91
N GLU A 24 21.85 9.94 0.86
CA GLU A 24 22.73 9.93 2.04
C GLU A 24 22.38 11.05 3.04
N LEU A 25 21.84 12.18 2.59
CA LEU A 25 21.43 13.25 3.51
C LEU A 25 20.22 12.78 4.33
N PHE A 26 19.28 12.09 3.69
CA PHE A 26 18.15 11.48 4.36
C PHE A 26 18.57 10.32 5.29
N ALA A 27 19.58 9.54 4.92
CA ALA A 27 20.12 8.51 5.81
C ALA A 27 20.62 9.09 7.15
N ASN A 28 21.25 10.27 7.09
CA ASN A 28 21.69 10.98 8.30
C ASN A 28 20.50 11.48 9.14
N THR A 29 19.40 11.93 8.52
CA THR A 29 18.21 12.36 9.26
C THR A 29 17.48 11.17 9.90
N LEU A 30 17.44 10.02 9.22
CA LEU A 30 16.85 8.79 9.74
C LEU A 30 17.58 8.24 10.99
N LEU A 31 18.89 8.45 11.07
CA LEU A 31 19.73 8.04 12.22
C LEU A 31 19.66 9.01 13.41
N LYS A 32 18.95 10.14 13.30
CA LYS A 32 18.82 11.11 14.40
C LYS A 32 18.08 10.45 15.58
N PRO A 33 18.63 10.50 16.81
CA PRO A 33 18.00 9.89 17.99
C PRO A 33 16.69 10.58 18.41
N ASN A 34 16.42 11.78 17.89
CA ASN A 34 15.18 12.53 18.14
C ASN A 34 14.01 12.11 17.23
N LYS A 35 14.21 11.14 16.33
CA LYS A 35 13.17 10.65 15.43
C LYS A 35 12.83 9.20 15.75
N ASN A 36 11.54 8.91 15.89
CA ASN A 36 11.04 7.58 16.20
C ASN A 36 9.90 7.21 15.26
N LEU A 37 9.81 5.92 14.93
CA LEU A 37 8.75 5.36 14.09
C LEU A 37 7.37 5.46 14.75
N ASP A 38 7.28 5.37 16.08
CA ASP A 38 6.01 5.54 16.81
C ASP A 38 5.44 6.96 16.66
N ASP A 39 6.32 7.96 16.69
CA ASP A 39 5.94 9.36 16.51
C ASP A 39 5.61 9.66 15.05
N CYS A 40 6.37 9.08 14.11
CA CYS A 40 6.04 9.11 12.69
C CYS A 40 4.64 8.54 12.42
N ALA A 41 4.32 7.36 12.98
CA ALA A 41 3.00 6.76 12.85
C ALA A 41 1.90 7.65 13.46
N THR A 42 2.16 8.27 14.61
CA THR A 42 1.22 9.20 15.26
C THR A 42 0.99 10.45 14.42
N TYR A 43 2.06 11.01 13.84
CA TYR A 43 2.00 12.15 12.93
C TYR A 43 1.13 11.83 11.70
N ILE A 44 1.39 10.69 11.05
CA ILE A 44 0.62 10.26 9.88
C ILE A 44 -0.86 10.10 10.25
N LEU A 45 -1.16 9.49 11.39
CA LEU A 45 -2.55 9.33 11.87
C LEU A 45 -3.22 10.69 12.11
N ASN A 46 -2.52 11.66 12.68
CA ASN A 46 -3.06 13.01 12.90
C ASN A 46 -3.37 13.72 11.58
N GLU A 47 -2.47 13.66 10.63
CA GLU A 47 -2.69 14.25 9.30
C GLU A 47 -3.82 13.57 8.53
N VAL A 48 -3.88 12.22 8.55
CA VAL A 48 -4.99 11.45 7.99
C VAL A 48 -6.31 11.85 8.65
N ASN A 49 -6.34 11.96 9.97
CA ASN A 49 -7.53 12.37 10.72
C ASN A 49 -7.97 13.80 10.36
N LYS A 50 -7.04 14.75 10.24
CA LYS A 50 -7.31 16.13 9.80
C LYS A 50 -7.91 16.17 8.40
N SER A 51 -7.47 15.28 7.51
CA SER A 51 -7.97 15.23 6.13
C SER A 51 -9.44 14.75 6.02
N GLY A 52 -9.93 14.01 7.02
CA GLY A 52 -11.24 13.37 7.00
C GLY A 52 -11.41 12.19 6.01
N ARG A 53 -10.33 11.71 5.40
CA ARG A 53 -10.34 10.58 4.44
C ARG A 53 -9.98 9.27 5.13
N GLN A 54 -10.60 8.18 4.69
CA GLN A 54 -10.39 6.83 5.26
C GLN A 54 -9.38 5.98 4.48
N GLY A 55 -8.92 6.44 3.31
CA GLY A 55 -8.02 5.69 2.45
C GLY A 55 -7.04 6.60 1.73
N PHE A 56 -5.80 6.15 1.64
CA PHE A 56 -4.65 6.85 1.07
C PHE A 56 -3.87 5.88 0.19
N ALA A 57 -3.21 6.42 -0.83
CA ALA A 57 -2.23 5.65 -1.57
C ALA A 57 -0.95 5.46 -0.73
N ASP A 58 -0.21 4.39 -1.02
CA ASP A 58 1.04 4.09 -0.32
C ASP A 58 2.03 5.26 -0.42
N ASP A 59 2.17 5.85 -1.62
CA ASP A 59 3.04 7.00 -1.88
C ASP A 59 2.68 8.24 -1.03
N GLU A 60 1.39 8.46 -0.75
CA GLU A 60 0.96 9.58 0.09
C GLU A 60 1.44 9.36 1.54
N ILE A 61 1.21 8.16 2.08
CA ILE A 61 1.65 7.78 3.42
C ILE A 61 3.18 7.83 3.54
N TYR A 62 3.89 7.33 2.53
CA TYR A 62 5.34 7.35 2.48
C TYR A 62 5.91 8.76 2.41
N ASN A 63 5.33 9.63 1.59
CA ASN A 63 5.74 11.05 1.54
C ASN A 63 5.54 11.74 2.89
N MET A 64 4.46 11.43 3.61
CA MET A 64 4.24 11.97 4.96
C MET A 64 5.29 11.46 5.94
N ALA A 65 5.70 10.20 5.83
CA ALA A 65 6.78 9.64 6.64
C ALA A 65 8.12 10.34 6.34
N ILE A 66 8.48 10.50 5.06
CA ILE A 66 9.70 11.21 4.65
C ILE A 66 9.70 12.63 5.22
N HIS A 67 8.59 13.35 5.06
CA HIS A 67 8.44 14.72 5.56
C HIS A 67 8.67 14.83 7.07
N TYR A 68 8.17 13.86 7.84
CA TYR A 68 8.42 13.79 9.28
C TYR A 68 9.92 13.68 9.64
N TYR A 69 10.72 12.97 8.86
CA TYR A 69 12.16 12.83 9.11
C TYR A 69 12.98 14.00 8.55
N ASP A 70 12.51 14.62 7.47
CA ASP A 70 13.19 15.74 6.83
C ASP A 70 12.99 17.07 7.59
N GLU A 71 11.82 17.29 8.18
CA GLU A 71 11.56 18.47 9.00
C GLU A 71 12.00 18.30 10.45
N ASP A 72 12.84 19.22 10.95
CA ASP A 72 13.31 19.22 12.34
C ASP A 72 12.24 19.71 13.35
N SER A 73 11.26 20.50 12.92
CA SER A 73 10.18 21.02 13.77
C SER A 73 8.81 20.68 13.19
N ILE A 74 8.31 19.49 13.53
CA ILE A 74 7.00 19.01 13.10
C ILE A 74 6.11 18.71 14.30
N GLU A 75 4.85 19.11 14.24
CA GLU A 75 3.87 18.83 15.28
C GLU A 75 3.28 17.43 15.08
N ILE A 76 3.74 16.47 15.89
CA ILE A 76 3.25 15.08 15.86
C ILE A 76 1.74 15.00 16.18
N GLY A 77 1.26 15.91 17.03
CA GLY A 77 -0.11 15.91 17.55
C GLY A 77 -0.32 14.95 18.73
N GLU A 78 -1.58 14.72 19.09
CA GLU A 78 -1.94 13.82 20.18
C GLU A 78 -2.00 12.36 19.72
N LYS A 79 -1.78 11.43 20.66
CA LYS A 79 -1.87 10.01 20.37
C LYS A 79 -3.33 9.61 20.14
N LEU A 80 -3.66 9.33 18.89
CA LEU A 80 -5.00 8.91 18.49
C LEU A 80 -5.19 7.40 18.70
N SER A 81 -6.35 7.01 19.22
CA SER A 81 -6.78 5.61 19.15
C SER A 81 -7.37 5.35 17.77
N ALA A 82 -6.56 4.82 16.86
CA ALA A 82 -6.95 4.52 15.49
C ALA A 82 -6.73 3.04 15.17
N ARG A 83 -7.59 2.49 14.32
CA ARG A 83 -7.41 1.16 13.76
C ARG A 83 -6.81 1.28 12.37
N ILE A 84 -5.57 0.83 12.22
CA ILE A 84 -4.87 0.82 10.93
C ILE A 84 -5.06 -0.55 10.28
N VAL A 85 -5.43 -0.54 8.99
CA VAL A 85 -5.49 -1.76 8.17
C VAL A 85 -4.64 -1.51 6.94
N VAL A 86 -3.59 -2.32 6.78
CA VAL A 86 -2.69 -2.24 5.61
C VAL A 86 -3.05 -3.36 4.65
N ASN A 87 -3.50 -2.99 3.46
CA ASN A 87 -3.78 -3.97 2.43
C ASN A 87 -2.49 -4.38 1.73
N HIS A 88 -2.03 -5.60 1.95
CA HIS A 88 -0.89 -6.13 1.23
C HIS A 88 -1.39 -6.69 -0.11
N SER A 89 -1.04 -6.04 -1.21
CA SER A 89 -1.35 -6.56 -2.54
C SER A 89 -0.55 -7.84 -2.78
N LEU A 90 -1.15 -9.00 -2.49
CA LEU A 90 -0.61 -10.29 -2.92
C LEU A 90 -0.71 -10.38 -4.44
N ALA A 91 0.32 -10.96 -5.09
CA ALA A 91 0.26 -11.24 -6.52
C ALA A 91 -1.03 -12.00 -6.83
N ALA A 92 -1.80 -11.52 -7.82
CA ALA A 92 -3.05 -12.16 -8.18
C ALA A 92 -2.78 -13.64 -8.50
N PRO A 93 -3.57 -14.59 -7.95
CA PRO A 93 -3.49 -15.96 -8.42
C PRO A 93 -3.72 -15.97 -9.94
N PRO A 94 -3.04 -16.86 -10.69
CA PRO A 94 -3.12 -16.88 -12.13
C PRO A 94 -4.59 -16.97 -12.55
N LYS A 95 -5.04 -16.00 -13.36
CA LYS A 95 -6.40 -16.00 -13.91
C LYS A 95 -6.57 -17.28 -14.74
N PRO A 96 -7.60 -18.11 -14.52
CA PRO A 96 -7.87 -19.23 -15.41
C PRO A 96 -8.16 -18.67 -16.81
N THR A 97 -7.36 -19.08 -17.79
CA THR A 97 -7.57 -18.75 -19.20
C THR A 97 -8.75 -19.57 -19.72
N TYR A 98 -9.94 -18.97 -19.79
CA TYR A 98 -11.01 -19.55 -20.59
C TYR A 98 -10.68 -19.30 -22.07
N THR A 99 -10.09 -20.29 -22.73
CA THR A 99 -9.87 -20.29 -24.18
C THR A 99 -11.22 -20.19 -24.87
N THR A 100 -11.49 -19.03 -25.48
CA THR A 100 -12.59 -18.89 -26.42
C THR A 100 -12.26 -19.74 -27.66
N ALA A 101 -12.70 -21.00 -27.67
CA ALA A 101 -12.66 -21.83 -28.85
C ALA A 101 -13.64 -21.26 -29.89
N LYS A 102 -13.13 -20.43 -30.80
CA LYS A 102 -13.80 -20.12 -32.06
C LYS A 102 -13.72 -21.37 -32.95
N THR A 103 -14.76 -22.19 -32.98
CA THR A 103 -14.95 -23.18 -34.04
C THR A 103 -15.71 -22.53 -35.19
N ALA A 104 -14.96 -22.14 -36.22
CA ALA A 104 -15.51 -21.95 -37.55
C ALA A 104 -15.59 -23.33 -38.23
N THR A 105 -16.80 -23.79 -38.54
CA THR A 105 -17.00 -24.83 -39.56
C THR A 105 -18.10 -24.41 -40.53
N THR A 106 -17.71 -24.43 -41.79
CA THR A 106 -18.44 -24.07 -43.00
C THR A 106 -19.67 -24.93 -43.30
N LYS A 107 -20.61 -24.28 -44.01
CA LYS A 107 -21.85 -24.73 -44.68
C LYS A 107 -21.88 -26.17 -45.22
N ALA A 108 -23.02 -26.87 -45.08
CA ALA A 108 -23.91 -27.32 -46.18
C ALA A 108 -24.97 -28.37 -45.73
N ASP A 109 -26.20 -28.11 -46.17
CA ASP A 109 -27.29 -29.01 -46.57
C ASP A 109 -28.10 -29.94 -45.61
N THR A 110 -29.42 -29.68 -45.68
CA THR A 110 -30.57 -30.61 -45.70
C THR A 110 -30.84 -31.48 -44.47
N ASN A 111 -31.89 -31.16 -43.70
CA ASN A 111 -33.24 -31.72 -43.91
C ASN A 111 -34.20 -31.17 -42.84
N GLN A 112 -35.44 -30.95 -43.27
CA GLN A 112 -36.59 -30.68 -42.43
C GLN A 112 -36.80 -31.79 -41.39
N ILE A 113 -37.45 -31.46 -40.27
CA ILE A 113 -38.72 -32.06 -39.79
C ILE A 113 -39.05 -31.39 -38.46
N SER A 114 -40.09 -30.56 -38.49
CA SER A 114 -40.86 -30.17 -37.30
C SER A 114 -41.61 -31.40 -36.79
N LEU A 115 -41.71 -31.62 -35.47
CA LEU A 115 -42.98 -32.07 -34.87
C LEU A 115 -43.03 -32.00 -33.35
N PHE A 116 -44.11 -31.36 -32.89
CA PHE A 116 -44.74 -31.28 -31.56
C PHE A 116 -44.09 -30.41 -30.49
#